data_AF-A0A159Z6Z7-F1
#
_entry.id   AF-A0A159Z6Z7-F1
#
_cell.length_a   1.000
_cell.length_b   1.000
_cell.length_c   1.000
_cell.angle_alpha   90.00
_cell.angle_beta   90.00
_cell.angle_gamma   90.00
#
_symmetry.space_group_name_H-M   'P 1'
#
loop_
_entity.id
_entity.type
_entity.pdbx_description
1 polymer ?
#
loop_
_entity_poly.entity_id
_entity_poly.type
_entity_poly.pdbx_seq_one_letter_code
_entity_poly.pdbx_strand_id
1 'polypeptide(L)'
;MWKAVTCLPTLLALCLASACDFAAPQLPLRLDQREAETPFQVVPDSQRWVNAPAGMMTLQRALGPQAEQKIVLTNATTFRGENVLLMRARGQDPRYVGRLRLEEFMRRVGGAPAPFTSISDSSLQTGEDALGPYFWTEYSTGTSTLCVLGIRRLEPGSWLPPEG
;
A
#
# COMPACT_ATOMS: atom_id res chain seq x y z
N MET A 1 25.65 -5.79 76.11
CA MET A 1 26.57 -5.08 75.20
C MET A 1 26.00 -5.16 73.78
N TRP A 2 25.50 -4.04 73.28
CA TRP A 2 24.96 -3.89 71.92
C TRP A 2 26.07 -4.07 70.88
N LYS A 3 25.79 -4.80 69.79
CA LYS A 3 26.51 -4.64 68.52
C LYS A 3 25.49 -4.48 67.40
N ALA A 4 25.25 -3.23 67.04
CA ALA A 4 24.73 -2.84 65.74
C ALA A 4 25.86 -3.06 64.71
N VAL A 5 25.60 -3.86 63.67
CA VAL A 5 26.49 -3.96 62.50
C VAL A 5 25.62 -3.99 61.25
N THR A 6 25.37 -2.78 60.74
CA THR A 6 25.46 -2.41 59.32
C THR A 6 25.27 -3.54 58.29
N CYS A 7 24.02 -3.87 57.97
CA CYS A 7 23.66 -4.70 56.82
C CYS A 7 22.69 -3.98 55.87
N LEU A 8 22.78 -2.65 55.82
CA LEU A 8 21.86 -1.80 55.03
C LEU A 8 22.40 -1.28 53.68
N PRO A 9 23.72 -1.05 53.45
CA PRO A 9 24.14 -0.40 52.20
C PRO A 9 24.21 -1.37 51.01
N THR A 10 24.36 -2.68 51.25
CA THR A 10 24.52 -3.68 50.18
C THR A 10 23.21 -4.08 49.50
N LEU A 11 22.08 -3.97 50.21
CA LEU A 11 20.77 -4.32 49.68
C LEU A 11 20.21 -3.23 48.74
N LEU A 12 20.58 -1.96 48.95
CA LEU A 12 20.15 -0.86 48.06
C LEU A 12 20.88 -0.87 46.71
N ALA A 13 22.13 -1.34 46.68
CA ALA A 13 22.93 -1.40 45.45
C ALA A 13 22.45 -2.48 44.46
N LEU A 14 21.85 -3.58 44.95
CA LEU A 14 21.32 -4.63 44.08
C LEU A 14 19.98 -4.26 43.41
N CYS A 15 19.20 -3.33 43.96
CA CYS A 15 17.94 -2.90 43.35
C CYS A 15 18.13 -1.91 42.18
N LEU A 16 19.29 -1.28 42.04
CA LEU A 16 19.58 -0.35 40.95
C LEU A 16 20.07 -1.06 39.67
N ALA A 17 20.46 -2.34 39.76
CA ALA A 17 20.94 -3.12 38.61
C ALA A 17 19.83 -3.95 37.92
N SER A 18 18.59 -3.93 38.42
CA SER A 18 17.47 -4.69 37.84
C SER A 18 16.67 -3.94 36.77
N ALA A 19 17.05 -2.72 36.42
CA ALA A 19 16.55 -2.03 35.24
C ALA A 19 17.27 -2.51 33.98
N CYS A 20 17.29 -3.83 33.75
CA CYS A 20 17.52 -4.34 32.41
C CYS A 20 16.31 -3.92 31.57
N ASP A 21 16.55 -3.01 30.63
CA ASP A 21 15.61 -2.63 29.59
C ASP A 21 15.09 -3.91 28.92
N PHE A 22 13.91 -4.36 29.34
CA PHE A 22 13.19 -5.41 28.63
C PHE A 22 12.63 -4.76 27.38
N ALA A 23 13.49 -4.52 26.39
CA ALA A 23 13.08 -4.16 25.06
C ALA A 23 12.29 -5.35 24.52
N ALA A 24 10.97 -5.30 24.69
CA ALA A 24 10.07 -6.27 24.09
C ALA A 24 10.44 -6.38 22.60
N PRO A 25 10.60 -7.61 22.05
CA PRO A 25 10.91 -7.76 20.65
C PRO A 25 9.84 -7.01 19.85
N GLN A 26 10.28 -5.99 19.10
CA GLN A 26 9.40 -5.21 18.24
C GLN A 26 8.88 -6.17 17.16
N LEU A 27 7.68 -6.69 17.37
CA LEU A 27 7.03 -7.52 16.35
C LEU A 27 6.91 -6.66 15.08
N PRO A 28 7.31 -7.18 13.91
CA PRO A 28 7.16 -6.44 12.68
C PRO A 28 5.67 -6.10 12.50
N LEU A 29 5.39 -4.82 12.23
CA LEU A 29 4.02 -4.35 11.99
C LEU A 29 3.33 -5.20 10.93
N ARG A 30 2.03 -5.41 11.07
CA ARG A 30 1.23 -6.02 10.01
C ARG A 30 1.13 -5.05 8.83
N LEU A 31 0.78 -5.55 7.66
CA LEU A 31 0.72 -4.75 6.44
C LEU A 31 -0.33 -3.63 6.53
N ASP A 32 -1.50 -3.91 7.11
CA ASP A 32 -2.56 -2.94 7.39
C ASP A 32 -2.07 -1.81 8.31
N GLN A 33 -1.28 -2.14 9.33
CA GLN A 33 -0.68 -1.15 10.23
C GLN A 33 0.35 -0.30 9.48
N ARG A 34 1.22 -0.91 8.65
CA ARG A 34 2.16 -0.16 7.81
C ARG A 34 1.44 0.76 6.83
N GLU A 35 0.35 0.30 6.22
CA GLU A 35 -0.47 1.11 5.33
C GLU A 35 -1.14 2.29 6.06
N ALA A 36 -1.47 2.15 7.35
CA ALA A 36 -2.03 3.23 8.14
C ALA A 36 -0.97 4.23 8.64
N GLU A 37 0.22 3.75 9.00
CA GLU A 37 1.27 4.55 9.65
C GLU A 37 2.28 5.14 8.66
N THR A 38 2.40 4.58 7.45
CA THR A 38 3.39 5.04 6.47
C THR A 38 2.74 6.01 5.46
N PRO A 39 3.07 7.30 5.52
CA PRO A 39 2.54 8.28 4.58
C PRO A 39 3.17 8.12 3.19
N PHE A 40 2.45 8.59 2.19
CA PHE A 40 2.98 8.76 0.84
C PHE A 40 3.96 9.95 0.80
N GLN A 41 5.03 9.80 0.04
CA GLN A 41 6.02 10.85 -0.23
C GLN A 41 6.04 11.19 -1.72
N VAL A 42 6.27 12.45 -2.06
CA VAL A 42 6.46 12.87 -3.46
C VAL A 42 7.79 12.34 -3.95
N VAL A 43 7.79 11.70 -5.12
CA VAL A 43 9.01 11.21 -5.79
C VAL A 43 9.18 11.84 -7.18
N PRO A 44 10.42 12.00 -7.66
CA PRO A 44 10.69 12.50 -9.01
C PRO A 44 10.10 11.59 -10.09
N ASP A 45 9.82 12.17 -11.26
CA ASP A 45 9.27 11.43 -12.40
C ASP A 45 10.18 10.32 -12.91
N SER A 46 11.49 10.43 -12.71
CA SER A 46 12.47 9.38 -13.04
C SER A 46 12.29 8.10 -12.23
N GLN A 47 11.59 8.16 -11.08
CA GLN A 47 11.29 6.99 -10.24
C GLN A 47 9.90 6.39 -10.54
N ARG A 48 9.17 6.94 -11.52
CA ARG A 48 7.88 6.37 -11.94
C ARG A 48 8.07 4.96 -12.46
N TRP A 49 7.18 4.08 -12.03
CA TRP A 49 7.13 2.70 -12.46
C TRP A 49 6.61 2.61 -13.90
N VAL A 50 5.49 3.26 -14.19
CA VAL A 50 4.94 3.27 -15.55
C VAL A 50 5.11 4.63 -16.20
N ASN A 51 5.28 4.62 -17.51
CA ASN A 51 5.17 5.84 -18.28
C ASN A 51 3.71 6.32 -18.24
N ALA A 52 3.49 7.48 -17.62
CA ALA A 52 2.20 8.16 -17.58
C ALA A 52 2.40 9.60 -18.06
N PRO A 53 2.35 9.86 -19.38
CA PRO A 53 2.65 11.19 -19.94
C PRO A 53 1.71 12.30 -19.41
N ALA A 54 0.47 11.95 -19.07
CA ALA A 54 -0.51 12.86 -18.46
C ALA A 54 -0.43 12.90 -16.92
N GLY A 55 0.58 12.28 -16.31
CA GLY A 55 0.78 12.25 -14.87
C GLY A 55 1.40 13.53 -14.34
N MET A 56 0.73 14.16 -13.37
CA MET A 56 1.12 15.45 -12.79
C MET A 56 2.05 15.29 -11.58
N MET A 57 1.79 14.30 -10.72
CA MET A 57 2.53 14.09 -9.49
C MET A 57 2.63 12.59 -9.19
N THR A 58 3.81 12.16 -8.75
CA THR A 58 4.06 10.78 -8.33
C THR A 58 4.28 10.74 -6.84
N LEU A 59 3.52 9.88 -6.19
CA LEU A 59 3.61 9.61 -4.76
C LEU A 59 4.03 8.16 -4.58
N GLN A 60 4.91 7.89 -3.62
CA GLN A 60 5.36 6.54 -3.32
C GLN A 60 5.43 6.31 -1.81
N ARG A 61 5.19 5.06 -1.37
CA ARG A 61 5.49 4.60 -0.02
C ARG A 61 6.06 3.19 -0.03
N ALA A 62 7.01 2.95 0.86
CA ALA A 62 7.57 1.63 1.11
C ALA A 62 6.87 0.98 2.29
N LEU A 63 6.44 -0.27 2.14
CA LEU A 63 5.68 -1.04 3.12
C LEU A 63 6.43 -2.31 3.53
N GLY A 64 7.76 -2.20 3.66
CA GLY A 64 8.67 -3.33 3.88
C GLY A 64 8.96 -4.07 2.58
N PRO A 65 8.59 -5.36 2.43
CA PRO A 65 8.79 -6.14 1.20
C PRO A 65 7.77 -5.79 0.08
N GLN A 66 7.00 -4.72 0.28
CA GLN A 66 5.97 -4.24 -0.63
C GLN A 66 6.15 -2.74 -0.81
N ALA A 67 5.62 -2.19 -1.90
CA ALA A 67 5.61 -0.76 -2.13
C ALA A 67 4.36 -0.37 -2.90
N GLU A 68 3.99 0.90 -2.81
CA GLU A 68 2.89 1.47 -3.57
C GLU A 68 3.34 2.75 -4.24
N GLN A 69 2.88 2.95 -5.47
CA GLN A 69 3.08 4.18 -6.22
C GLN A 69 1.74 4.66 -6.76
N LYS A 70 1.42 5.92 -6.48
CA LYS A 70 0.23 6.61 -6.94
C LYS A 70 0.68 7.71 -7.91
N ILE A 71 0.24 7.64 -9.16
CA ILE A 71 0.42 8.72 -10.14
C ILE A 71 -0.91 9.45 -10.28
N VAL A 72 -0.93 10.71 -9.85
CA VAL A 72 -2.09 11.59 -10.03
C VAL A 72 -2.12 12.06 -11.48
N LEU A 73 -3.26 11.87 -12.13
CA LEU A 73 -3.52 12.29 -13.50
C LEU A 73 -4.38 13.55 -13.50
N THR A 74 -4.31 14.32 -14.59
CA THR A 74 -5.21 15.44 -14.80
C THR A 74 -6.67 14.96 -14.78
N ASN A 75 -7.50 15.61 -13.95
CA ASN A 75 -8.95 15.45 -14.00
C ASN A 75 -9.56 16.65 -14.73
N ALA A 76 -9.91 16.45 -16.00
CA ALA A 76 -10.56 17.47 -16.83
C ALA A 76 -12.09 17.52 -16.63
N THR A 77 -12.64 16.79 -15.65
CA THR A 77 -14.07 16.71 -15.36
C THR A 77 -14.41 17.46 -14.07
N THR A 78 -15.67 17.87 -13.92
CA THR A 78 -16.19 18.46 -12.67
C THR A 78 -16.62 17.40 -11.65
N PHE A 79 -16.42 16.12 -11.94
CA PHE A 79 -16.85 15.03 -11.08
C PHE A 79 -15.90 14.82 -9.92
N ARG A 80 -16.47 14.51 -8.74
CA ARG A 80 -15.71 14.15 -7.55
C ARG A 80 -14.95 12.86 -7.80
N GLY A 81 -13.66 12.88 -7.53
CA GLY A 81 -12.76 11.74 -7.65
C GLY A 81 -11.37 12.21 -8.05
N GLU A 82 -10.39 11.35 -7.85
CA GLU A 82 -9.04 11.54 -8.37
C GLU A 82 -8.90 10.66 -9.61
N ASN A 83 -8.43 11.22 -10.74
CA ASN A 83 -7.91 10.39 -11.81
C ASN A 83 -6.54 9.91 -11.37
N VAL A 84 -6.40 8.60 -11.20
CA VAL A 84 -5.22 8.05 -10.52
C VAL A 84 -4.83 6.70 -11.08
N LEU A 85 -3.53 6.50 -11.27
CA LEU A 85 -2.94 5.17 -11.45
C LEU A 85 -2.36 4.74 -10.12
N LEU A 86 -2.94 3.70 -9.51
CA LEU A 86 -2.42 3.08 -8.29
C LEU A 86 -1.74 1.76 -8.64
N MET A 87 -0.44 1.69 -8.40
CA MET A 87 0.37 0.50 -8.59
C MET A 87 0.84 -0.02 -7.24
N ARG A 88 0.88 -1.34 -7.12
CA ARG A 88 1.26 -2.01 -5.87
C ARG A 88 2.23 -3.13 -6.18
N ALA A 89 3.48 -2.96 -5.77
CA ALA A 89 4.49 -3.99 -5.82
C ALA A 89 4.30 -4.92 -4.62
N ARG A 90 4.10 -6.20 -4.88
CA ARG A 90 3.89 -7.22 -3.85
C ARG A 90 5.10 -8.14 -3.82
N GLY A 91 5.64 -8.39 -2.63
CA GLY A 91 6.63 -9.45 -2.43
C GLY A 91 6.08 -10.82 -2.84
N GLN A 92 6.99 -11.79 -3.01
CA GLN A 92 6.68 -13.15 -3.44
C GLN A 92 5.95 -13.98 -2.35
N ASP A 93 4.79 -13.52 -1.90
CA ASP A 93 3.91 -14.35 -1.08
C ASP A 93 3.14 -15.31 -2.01
N PRO A 94 3.32 -16.64 -1.86
CA PRO A 94 2.66 -17.64 -2.70
C PRO A 94 1.13 -17.52 -2.69
N ARG A 95 0.55 -16.92 -1.64
CA ARG A 95 -0.90 -16.68 -1.52
C ARG A 95 -1.45 -15.66 -2.52
N TYR A 96 -0.57 -14.86 -3.13
CA TYR A 96 -0.93 -13.83 -4.12
C TYR A 96 -0.49 -14.20 -5.54
N VAL A 97 -0.06 -15.45 -5.76
CA VAL A 97 0.24 -16.01 -7.08
C VAL A 97 -1.07 -16.50 -7.72
N GLY A 98 -1.34 -16.09 -8.96
CA GLY A 98 -2.50 -16.55 -9.74
C GLY A 98 -3.57 -15.48 -10.02
N ARG A 99 -4.85 -15.84 -9.95
CA ARG A 99 -5.97 -15.00 -10.43
C ARG A 99 -6.15 -13.70 -9.62
N LEU A 100 -6.61 -12.63 -10.28
CA LEU A 100 -7.08 -11.41 -9.60
C LEU A 100 -8.15 -11.74 -8.55
N ARG A 101 -7.94 -11.33 -7.31
CA ARG A 101 -8.91 -11.43 -6.22
C ARG A 101 -9.51 -10.05 -5.96
N LEU A 102 -10.61 -9.73 -6.66
CA LEU A 102 -11.19 -8.38 -6.68
C LEU A 102 -11.53 -7.87 -5.28
N GLU A 103 -12.22 -8.66 -4.47
CA GLU A 103 -12.63 -8.27 -3.11
C GLU A 103 -11.42 -7.91 -2.24
N GLU A 104 -10.36 -8.72 -2.29
CA GLU A 104 -9.13 -8.44 -1.57
C GLU A 104 -8.45 -7.16 -2.09
N PHE A 105 -8.40 -6.99 -3.41
CA PHE A 105 -7.83 -5.79 -4.01
C PHE A 105 -8.60 -4.54 -3.56
N MET A 106 -9.93 -4.54 -3.66
CA MET A 106 -10.81 -3.44 -3.27
C MET A 106 -10.67 -3.10 -1.79
N ARG A 107 -10.71 -4.10 -0.90
CA ARG A 107 -10.52 -3.88 0.54
C ARG A 107 -9.23 -3.13 0.84
N ARG A 108 -8.15 -3.43 0.10
CA ARG A 108 -6.84 -2.85 0.37
C ARG A 108 -6.60 -1.49 -0.31
N VAL A 109 -7.39 -1.10 -1.30
CA VAL A 109 -7.31 0.25 -1.89
C VAL A 109 -8.26 1.25 -1.22
N GLY A 110 -8.91 0.83 -0.12
CA GLY A 110 -9.86 1.66 0.63
C GLY A 110 -11.31 1.55 0.16
N GLY A 111 -11.63 0.52 -0.63
CA GLY A 111 -12.95 0.31 -1.22
C GLY A 111 -13.01 0.73 -2.69
N ALA A 112 -14.22 0.78 -3.25
CA ALA A 112 -14.43 1.27 -4.60
C ALA A 112 -14.11 2.77 -4.66
N PRO A 113 -13.25 3.22 -5.60
CA PRO A 113 -12.94 4.64 -5.74
C PRO A 113 -14.15 5.39 -6.30
N ALA A 114 -14.41 6.60 -5.80
CA ALA A 114 -15.45 7.46 -6.38
C ALA A 114 -15.19 7.69 -7.89
N PRO A 115 -16.24 7.67 -8.73
CA PRO A 115 -17.66 7.60 -8.40
C PRO A 115 -18.24 6.18 -8.24
N PHE A 116 -17.41 5.13 -8.33
CA PHE A 116 -17.85 3.75 -8.14
C PHE A 116 -18.20 3.54 -6.66
N THR A 117 -19.43 3.11 -6.37
CA THR A 117 -19.91 2.87 -4.99
C THR A 117 -19.80 1.41 -4.58
N SER A 118 -19.93 0.49 -5.53
CA SER A 118 -19.71 -0.95 -5.36
C SER A 118 -19.23 -1.56 -6.66
N ILE A 119 -18.39 -2.59 -6.56
CA ILE A 119 -17.84 -3.32 -7.70
C ILE A 119 -17.87 -4.80 -7.34
N SER A 120 -18.44 -5.62 -8.21
CA SER A 120 -18.49 -7.07 -8.07
C SER A 120 -17.81 -7.74 -9.26
N ASP A 121 -17.42 -9.00 -9.12
CA ASP A 121 -16.82 -9.73 -10.25
C ASP A 121 -17.76 -9.80 -11.47
N SER A 122 -19.07 -9.78 -11.24
CA SER A 122 -20.10 -9.76 -12.29
C SER A 122 -20.24 -8.43 -13.04
N SER A 123 -19.76 -7.32 -12.48
CA SER A 123 -19.81 -6.00 -13.12
C SER A 123 -18.56 -5.66 -13.92
N LEU A 124 -17.59 -6.57 -13.96
CA LEU A 124 -16.35 -6.42 -14.69
C LEU A 124 -16.45 -6.98 -16.11
N GLN A 125 -16.12 -6.13 -17.07
CA GLN A 125 -15.73 -6.55 -18.40
C GLN A 125 -14.30 -7.10 -18.36
N THR A 126 -13.96 -8.01 -19.28
CA THR A 126 -12.65 -8.65 -19.34
C THR A 126 -12.10 -8.59 -20.76
N GLY A 127 -10.79 -8.40 -20.87
CA GLY A 127 -10.04 -8.40 -22.11
C GLY A 127 -8.65 -8.96 -21.88
N GLU A 128 -7.91 -9.19 -22.95
CA GLU A 128 -6.56 -9.76 -22.89
C GLU A 128 -5.64 -9.07 -23.90
N ASP A 129 -4.39 -8.84 -23.52
CA ASP A 129 -3.33 -8.36 -24.42
C ASP A 129 -1.99 -9.08 -24.10
N ALA A 130 -0.89 -8.60 -24.67
CA ALA A 130 0.45 -9.16 -24.48
C ALA A 130 0.93 -9.22 -23.00
N LEU A 131 0.35 -8.43 -22.10
CA LEU A 131 0.63 -8.41 -20.66
C LEU A 131 -0.36 -9.27 -19.86
N GLY A 132 -1.29 -9.96 -20.54
CA GLY A 132 -2.28 -10.86 -19.94
C GLY A 132 -3.66 -10.21 -19.75
N PRO A 133 -4.52 -10.81 -18.91
CA PRO A 133 -5.88 -10.34 -18.73
C PRO A 133 -5.94 -8.98 -18.03
N TYR A 134 -6.91 -8.18 -18.42
CA TYR A 134 -7.31 -6.94 -17.74
C TYR A 134 -8.81 -6.91 -17.57
N PHE A 135 -9.24 -6.20 -16.53
CA PHE A 135 -10.63 -6.08 -16.15
C PHE A 135 -10.98 -4.60 -16.07
N TRP A 136 -12.18 -4.24 -16.48
CA TRP A 136 -12.65 -2.88 -16.28
C TRP A 136 -14.14 -2.82 -16.04
N THR A 137 -14.57 -1.71 -15.48
CA THR A 137 -15.98 -1.36 -15.39
C THR A 137 -16.15 0.11 -15.70
N GLU A 138 -17.34 0.44 -16.15
CA GLU A 138 -17.69 1.75 -16.67
C GLU A 138 -18.83 2.33 -15.84
N TYR A 139 -18.71 3.60 -15.50
CA TYR A 139 -19.77 4.38 -14.89
C TYR A 139 -20.04 5.60 -15.76
N SER A 140 -21.20 5.62 -16.39
CA SER A 140 -21.67 6.77 -17.17
C SER A 140 -22.48 7.70 -16.29
N THR A 141 -22.23 9.00 -16.41
CA THR A 141 -22.94 10.02 -15.65
C THR A 141 -23.13 11.30 -16.45
N GLY A 142 -24.28 11.94 -16.26
CA GLY A 142 -24.73 13.05 -17.11
C GLY A 142 -24.95 12.59 -18.55
N THR A 143 -24.61 13.47 -19.51
CA THR A 143 -24.80 13.22 -20.96
C THR A 143 -23.52 12.92 -21.72
N SER A 144 -22.34 13.12 -21.11
CA SER A 144 -21.06 13.04 -21.83
C SER A 144 -19.86 12.54 -21.02
N THR A 145 -20.03 12.13 -19.76
CA THR A 145 -18.92 11.67 -18.93
C THR A 145 -18.96 10.16 -18.73
N LEU A 146 -17.86 9.50 -19.11
CA LEU A 146 -17.62 8.08 -18.86
C LEU A 146 -16.43 7.93 -17.92
N CYS A 147 -16.66 7.38 -16.74
CA CYS A 147 -15.62 7.01 -15.80
C CYS A 147 -15.26 5.53 -16.02
N VAL A 148 -13.96 5.23 -16.11
CA VAL A 148 -13.45 3.87 -16.30
C VAL A 148 -12.58 3.49 -15.12
N LEU A 149 -12.86 2.34 -14.51
CA LEU A 149 -11.99 1.72 -13.53
C LEU A 149 -11.37 0.47 -14.13
N GLY A 150 -10.09 0.56 -14.49
CA GLY A 150 -9.30 -0.55 -15.00
C GLY A 150 -8.46 -1.20 -13.90
N ILE A 151 -8.36 -2.53 -13.94
CA ILE A 151 -7.59 -3.33 -12.98
C ILE A 151 -6.83 -4.41 -13.77
N ARG A 152 -5.53 -4.49 -13.51
CA ARG A 152 -4.67 -5.55 -14.05
C ARG A 152 -3.74 -6.04 -12.97
N ARG A 153 -3.55 -7.36 -12.91
CA ARG A 153 -2.44 -7.98 -12.18
C ARG A 153 -1.30 -8.18 -13.18
N LEU A 154 -0.11 -7.72 -12.81
CA LEU A 154 1.11 -7.96 -13.57
C LEU A 154 1.88 -9.10 -12.88
N GLU A 155 2.32 -10.08 -13.66
CA GLU A 155 3.19 -11.14 -13.13
C GLU A 155 4.60 -10.60 -12.88
N PRO A 156 5.32 -11.14 -11.90
CA PRO A 156 6.73 -10.84 -11.72
C PRO A 156 7.51 -11.06 -13.03
N GLY A 157 8.26 -10.05 -13.47
CA GLY A 157 9.03 -10.11 -14.72
C GLY A 157 8.26 -9.75 -16.00
N SER A 158 6.93 -9.55 -15.95
CA SER A 158 6.20 -8.97 -17.10
C SER A 158 6.39 -7.46 -17.23
N TRP A 159 6.95 -6.84 -16.18
CA TRP A 159 7.30 -5.43 -16.15
C TRP A 159 8.53 -5.25 -15.22
N LEU A 160 9.54 -4.52 -15.71
CA LEU A 160 10.74 -4.15 -14.96
C LEU A 160 10.62 -2.66 -14.57
N PRO A 161 10.68 -2.30 -13.27
CA PRO A 161 10.86 -0.91 -12.88
C PRO A 161 12.15 -0.34 -13.49
N PRO A 162 12.20 0.96 -13.81
CA PRO A 162 13.48 1.61 -14.08
C PRO A 162 14.44 1.35 -12.93
N GLU A 163 15.67 0.94 -13.24
CA GLU A 163 16.72 0.85 -12.23
C GLU A 163 16.98 2.25 -11.67
N GLY A 164 16.90 2.37 -10.35
CA GLY A 164 17.24 3.58 -9.61
C GLY A 164 18.68 3.54 -9.13
#